data_AF-A0A662DC82-F1
#
_entry.id   AF-A0A662DC82-F1
#
_cell.length_a   1.000
_cell.length_b   1.000
_cell.length_c   1.000
_cell.angle_alpha   90.00
_cell.angle_beta   90.00
_cell.angle_gamma   90.00
#
_symmetry.space_group_name_H-M   'P 1'
#
loop_
_entity.id
_entity.type
_entity.pdbx_description
1 polymer ?
#
loop_
_entity_poly.entity_id
_entity_poly.type
_entity_poly.pdbx_seq_one_letter_code
_entity_poly.pdbx_strand_id
1 'polypeptide(L)'
;MVEKLLKGGTMKRIKKEKEFVYSEKVIHRGKILDLLIKKKITQSQAAKEMGLKSTRQVRNLLEKYKEGNHSLKSLIHTKSGQPWNKVNTVIREKVKEIKRKHPNFTNTLPMLLKES
;
A
#
# COMPACT_ATOMS: atom_id res chain seq x y z
N MET A 1 10.56 64.75 -9.84
CA MET A 1 9.54 64.29 -10.82
C MET A 1 9.59 62.77 -10.87
N VAL A 2 8.43 62.12 -10.68
CA VAL A 2 8.13 60.67 -10.86
C VAL A 2 8.81 59.74 -9.83
N GLU A 3 8.26 59.42 -8.66
CA GLU A 3 7.02 58.70 -8.33
C GLU A 3 6.88 57.32 -9.03
N LYS A 4 7.16 56.22 -8.30
CA LYS A 4 6.26 55.04 -8.15
C LYS A 4 6.86 53.87 -7.37
N LEU A 5 6.31 53.66 -6.18
CA LEU A 5 5.82 52.39 -5.64
C LEU A 5 6.68 51.11 -5.83
N LEU A 6 7.43 50.75 -4.79
CA LEU A 6 7.60 49.34 -4.41
C LEU A 6 7.05 49.12 -3.00
N LYS A 7 5.72 49.28 -2.88
CA LYS A 7 4.95 48.78 -1.74
C LYS A 7 4.88 47.26 -1.80
N GLY A 8 5.30 46.60 -0.73
CA GLY A 8 4.64 45.37 -0.25
C GLY A 8 4.82 44.11 -1.10
N GLY A 9 6.05 43.68 -1.35
CA GLY A 9 6.32 42.31 -1.74
C GLY A 9 6.63 41.46 -0.51
N THR A 10 5.62 40.85 0.12
CA THR A 10 5.87 39.77 1.09
C THR A 10 6.71 38.72 0.38
N MET A 11 7.94 38.48 0.83
CA MET A 11 8.74 37.34 0.38
C MET A 11 7.91 36.09 0.65
N LYS A 12 7.24 35.57 -0.38
CA LYS A 12 6.59 34.26 -0.30
C LYS A 12 7.73 33.28 -0.05
N ARG A 13 7.85 32.80 1.19
CA ARG A 13 8.64 31.61 1.49
C ARG A 13 8.12 30.52 0.57
N ILE A 14 8.83 30.26 -0.52
CA ILE A 14 8.63 29.05 -1.31
C ILE A 14 8.99 27.94 -0.34
N LYS A 15 7.97 27.31 0.27
CA LYS A 15 8.15 26.10 1.05
C LYS A 15 8.83 25.12 0.10
N LYS A 16 10.13 24.84 0.32
CA LYS A 16 10.80 23.70 -0.31
C LYS A 16 9.91 22.49 -0.04
N GLU A 17 9.24 22.00 -1.07
CA GLU A 17 8.51 20.76 -1.00
C GLU A 17 9.51 19.70 -0.54
N LYS A 18 9.22 19.03 0.57
CA LYS A 18 10.06 17.92 1.03
C LYS A 18 10.13 16.91 -0.11
N GLU A 19 11.32 16.64 -0.64
CA GLU A 19 11.52 15.55 -1.59
C GLU A 19 11.07 14.25 -0.91
N PHE A 20 9.91 13.74 -1.31
CA PHE A 20 9.41 12.46 -0.84
C PHE A 20 10.18 11.36 -1.57
N VAL A 21 11.10 10.71 -0.86
CA VAL A 21 11.76 9.50 -1.36
C VAL A 21 10.77 8.34 -1.26
N TYR A 22 10.30 7.85 -2.40
CA TYR A 22 9.42 6.68 -2.47
C TYR A 22 10.23 5.38 -2.49
N SER A 23 9.73 4.35 -1.83
CA SER A 23 10.32 3.00 -1.98
C SER A 23 10.24 2.54 -3.44
N GLU A 24 11.22 1.75 -3.88
CA GLU A 24 11.28 1.19 -5.24
C GLU A 24 10.00 0.45 -5.63
N LYS A 25 9.39 -0.28 -4.69
CA LYS A 25 8.11 -0.98 -4.90
C LYS A 25 6.97 -0.03 -5.27
N VAL A 26 6.94 1.17 -4.69
CA VAL A 26 5.90 2.18 -4.97
C VAL A 26 6.13 2.78 -6.35
N ILE A 27 7.39 3.11 -6.68
CA ILE A 27 7.77 3.63 -8.00
C ILE A 27 7.42 2.61 -9.09
N HIS A 28 7.79 1.34 -8.88
CA HIS A 28 7.51 0.24 -9.80
C HIS A 28 6.01 0.06 -10.06
N ARG A 29 5.19 0.08 -9.00
CA ARG A 29 3.72 0.00 -9.13
C ARG A 29 3.16 1.17 -9.94
N GLY A 30 3.63 2.39 -9.72
CA GLY A 30 3.21 3.56 -10.50
C GLY A 30 3.45 3.36 -12.00
N LYS A 31 4.66 2.91 -12.38
CA LYS A 31 5.00 2.62 -13.78
C LYS A 31 4.07 1.59 -14.41
N ILE A 32 3.77 0.49 -13.70
CA ILE A 32 2.88 -0.56 -14.20
C ILE A 32 1.45 -0.04 -14.36
N LEU A 33 0.96 0.74 -13.40
CA LEU A 33 -0.38 1.33 -13.48
C LEU A 33 -0.49 2.32 -14.64
N ASP A 34 0.55 3.10 -14.92
CA ASP A 34 0.60 3.97 -16.09
C ASP A 34 0.52 3.18 -17.41
N LEU A 35 1.22 2.05 -17.52
CA LEU A 35 1.15 1.17 -18.68
C LEU A 35 -0.26 0.59 -18.86
N LEU A 36 -0.92 0.26 -17.75
CA LEU A 36 -2.27 -0.27 -17.75
C LEU A 36 -3.31 0.78 -18.17
N ILE A 37 -3.16 2.04 -17.72
CA ILE A 37 -3.98 3.18 -18.16
C ILE A 37 -3.80 3.43 -19.66
N LYS A 38 -2.55 3.37 -20.14
CA LYS A 38 -2.20 3.48 -21.56
C LYS A 38 -2.61 2.25 -22.39
N LYS A 39 -3.30 1.28 -21.78
CA LYS A 39 -3.74 0.01 -22.40
C LYS A 39 -2.61 -0.79 -23.06
N LYS A 40 -1.36 -0.60 -22.60
CA LYS A 40 -0.19 -1.35 -23.09
C LYS A 40 -0.06 -2.74 -22.49
N ILE A 41 -0.65 -2.94 -21.31
CA ILE A 41 -0.68 -4.22 -20.60
C ILE A 41 -2.08 -4.51 -20.05
N THR A 42 -2.40 -5.78 -19.88
CA THR A 42 -3.64 -6.25 -19.25
C THR A 42 -3.54 -6.27 -17.72
N GLN A 43 -4.68 -6.32 -17.03
CA GLN A 43 -4.72 -6.49 -15.57
C GLN A 43 -4.05 -7.79 -15.12
N SER A 44 -4.15 -8.86 -15.91
CA SER A 44 -3.52 -10.15 -15.62
C SER A 44 -2.00 -10.07 -15.69
N GLN A 45 -1.45 -9.38 -16.69
CA GLN A 45 -0.01 -9.13 -16.80
C GLN A 45 0.49 -8.25 -15.66
N ALA A 46 -0.22 -7.16 -15.36
CA ALA A 46 0.11 -6.28 -14.25
C ALA A 46 0.09 -7.00 -12.89
N ALA A 47 -0.85 -7.93 -12.69
CA ALA A 47 -0.89 -8.75 -11.47
C ALA A 47 0.36 -9.63 -11.34
N LYS A 48 0.78 -10.29 -12.42
CA LYS A 48 2.00 -11.11 -12.44
C LYS A 48 3.24 -10.28 -12.15
N GLU A 49 3.38 -9.13 -12.83
CA GLU A 49 4.53 -8.24 -12.69
C GLU A 49 4.67 -7.64 -11.27
N MET A 50 3.53 -7.33 -10.63
CA MET A 50 3.51 -6.81 -9.26
C MET A 50 3.57 -7.91 -8.18
N GLY A 51 3.60 -9.19 -8.56
CA GLY A 51 3.52 -10.32 -7.62
C GLY A 51 2.20 -10.37 -6.83
N LEU A 52 1.10 -9.92 -7.43
CA LEU A 52 -0.23 -9.93 -6.84
C LEU A 52 -0.96 -11.23 -7.13
N LYS A 53 -1.80 -11.66 -6.19
CA LYS A 53 -2.54 -12.93 -6.28
C LYS A 53 -3.78 -12.85 -7.17
N SER A 54 -4.28 -11.65 -7.44
CA SER A 54 -5.53 -11.45 -8.17
C SER A 54 -5.58 -10.12 -8.92
N THR A 55 -6.24 -10.12 -10.08
CA THR A 55 -6.58 -8.91 -10.85
C THR A 55 -7.49 -7.96 -10.07
N ARG A 56 -8.26 -8.44 -9.08
CA ARG A 56 -9.03 -7.58 -8.17
C ARG A 56 -8.12 -6.63 -7.39
N GLN A 57 -6.95 -7.09 -6.97
CA GLN A 57 -5.99 -6.24 -6.25
C GLN A 57 -5.44 -5.14 -7.18
N VAL A 58 -5.22 -5.46 -8.45
CA VAL A 58 -4.83 -4.49 -9.48
C VAL A 58 -5.92 -3.45 -9.69
N ARG A 59 -7.19 -3.86 -9.79
CA ARG A 59 -8.33 -2.96 -9.95
C ARG A 59 -8.44 -1.96 -8.80
N ASN A 60 -8.39 -2.44 -7.56
CA ASN A 60 -8.46 -1.58 -6.39
C ASN A 60 -7.25 -0.62 -6.31
N LEU A 61 -6.06 -1.07 -6.71
CA LEU A 61 -4.88 -0.20 -6.80
C LEU A 61 -5.05 0.88 -7.88
N LEU A 62 -5.61 0.51 -9.03
CA LEU A 62 -5.87 1.42 -10.13
C LEU A 62 -6.91 2.49 -9.75
N GLU A 63 -8.00 2.10 -9.09
CA GLU A 63 -9.00 3.03 -8.57
C GLU A 63 -8.36 4.05 -7.61
N LYS A 64 -7.61 3.56 -6.62
CA LYS A 64 -6.89 4.41 -5.66
C LYS A 64 -5.90 5.36 -6.35
N TYR A 65 -5.21 4.88 -7.37
CA TYR A 65 -4.25 5.69 -8.13
C TYR A 65 -4.92 6.80 -8.94
N LYS A 66 -6.07 6.50 -9.56
CA LYS A 66 -6.88 7.48 -10.28
C LYS A 66 -7.47 8.52 -9.34
N GLU A 67 -8.05 8.11 -8.22
CA GLU A 67 -8.56 9.01 -7.16
C GLU A 67 -7.46 9.93 -6.62
N GLY A 68 -6.23 9.44 -6.58
CA GLY A 68 -5.05 10.18 -6.18
C GLY A 68 -4.39 11.01 -7.28
N ASN A 69 -5.09 11.33 -8.37
CA ASN A 69 -4.56 12.08 -9.52
C ASN A 69 -3.28 11.49 -10.11
N HIS A 70 -3.17 10.16 -10.16
CA HIS A 70 -1.97 9.45 -10.63
C HIS A 70 -0.69 9.79 -9.86
N SER A 71 -0.82 10.21 -8.59
CA SER A 71 0.32 10.49 -7.72
C SER A 71 0.83 9.22 -7.02
N LEU A 72 2.16 9.03 -6.95
CA LEU A 72 2.77 7.95 -6.16
C LEU A 72 2.38 8.00 -4.67
N LYS A 73 2.08 9.18 -4.14
CA LYS A 73 1.61 9.36 -2.75
C LYS A 73 0.33 8.58 -2.47
N SER A 74 -0.55 8.44 -3.47
CA SER A 74 -1.79 7.68 -3.35
C SER A 74 -1.56 6.18 -3.15
N LEU A 75 -0.42 5.65 -3.61
CA LEU A 75 -0.06 4.24 -3.49
C LEU A 75 0.52 3.88 -2.11
N ILE A 76 0.81 4.89 -1.28
CA ILE A 76 1.30 4.70 0.08
C ILE A 76 0.15 4.23 0.98
N HIS A 77 0.46 3.33 1.91
CA HIS A 77 -0.46 2.94 2.96
C HIS A 77 -0.62 4.10 3.95
N THR A 78 -1.84 4.60 4.11
CA THR A 78 -2.13 5.79 4.92
C THR A 78 -2.60 5.47 6.34
N LYS A 79 -3.00 4.22 6.63
CA LYS A 79 -3.40 3.86 8.00
C LYS A 79 -2.18 3.76 8.89
N SER A 80 -2.12 4.63 9.89
CA SER A 80 -1.21 4.52 11.01
C SER A 80 -1.71 3.44 11.97
N GLY A 81 -0.77 2.70 12.57
CA GLY A 81 -1.08 1.67 13.57
C GLY A 81 -0.99 0.24 13.05
N GLN A 82 -0.66 -0.66 13.96
CA GLN A 82 -0.73 -2.09 13.70
C GLN A 82 -2.20 -2.53 13.71
N PRO A 83 -2.59 -3.55 12.94
CA PRO A 83 -3.91 -4.15 13.08
C PRO A 83 -4.17 -4.50 14.55
N TRP A 84 -5.36 -4.20 15.07
CA TRP A 84 -5.73 -4.49 16.46
C TRP A 84 -5.57 -5.98 16.81
N ASN A 85 -5.70 -6.86 15.81
CA ASN A 85 -5.56 -8.30 15.91
C ASN A 85 -4.14 -8.80 15.56
N LYS A 86 -3.11 -7.94 15.61
CA LYS A 86 -1.74 -8.37 15.31
C LYS A 86 -1.25 -9.31 16.41
N VAL A 87 -1.21 -10.59 16.08
CA VAL A 87 -0.67 -11.65 16.95
C VAL A 87 0.79 -11.37 17.27
N ASN A 88 1.17 -11.52 18.54
CA ASN A 88 2.55 -11.43 19.00
C ASN A 88 3.46 -12.36 18.16
N THR A 89 4.62 -11.87 17.75
CA THR A 89 5.59 -12.60 16.92
C THR A 89 5.98 -13.94 17.53
N VAL A 90 6.13 -13.99 18.87
CA VAL A 90 6.45 -15.23 19.60
C VAL A 90 5.35 -16.29 19.44
N ILE A 91 4.08 -15.89 19.56
CA ILE A 91 2.94 -16.79 19.37
C ILE A 91 2.91 -17.29 17.92
N ARG A 92 3.16 -16.40 16.96
CA ARG A 92 3.18 -16.74 15.53
C ARG A 92 4.26 -17.76 15.19
N GLU A 93 5.43 -17.65 15.80
CA GLU A 93 6.55 -18.59 15.61
C GLU A 93 6.23 -19.96 16.20
N LYS A 94 5.68 -20.01 17.42
CA LYS A 94 5.20 -21.27 18.04
C LYS A 94 4.14 -21.96 17.18
N VAL A 95 3.17 -21.20 16.66
CA VAL A 95 2.12 -21.76 15.78
C VAL A 95 2.72 -22.31 14.48
N LYS A 96 3.72 -21.65 13.89
CA LYS A 96 4.43 -22.18 12.71
C LYS A 96 5.15 -23.48 13.02
N GLU A 97 5.81 -23.57 14.17
CA GLU A 97 6.50 -24.77 14.61
C GLU A 97 5.52 -25.94 14.79
N ILE A 98 4.40 -25.72 15.48
CA ILE A 98 3.34 -26.73 15.68
C ILE A 98 2.80 -27.21 14.34
N LYS A 99 2.50 -26.31 13.40
CA LYS A 99 2.02 -26.69 12.06
C LYS A 99 3.02 -27.48 11.23
N ARG A 100 4.34 -27.26 11.43
CA ARG A 100 5.38 -28.08 10.78
C ARG A 100 5.44 -29.48 11.38
N LYS A 101 5.36 -29.58 12.72
CA LYS A 101 5.38 -30.86 13.43
C LYS A 101 4.10 -31.68 13.22
N HIS A 102 2.97 -31.01 13.06
CA HIS A 102 1.66 -31.62 12.90
C HIS A 102 0.91 -31.00 11.70
N PRO A 103 1.16 -31.48 10.46
CA PRO A 103 0.54 -30.95 9.26
C PRO A 103 -1.00 -31.04 9.24
N ASN A 104 -1.55 -32.04 9.92
CA ASN A 104 -2.99 -32.29 10.05
C ASN A 104 -3.62 -31.57 11.25
N PHE A 105 -2.88 -30.70 11.95
CA PHE A 105 -3.42 -29.90 13.04
C PHE A 105 -4.38 -28.84 12.49
N THR A 106 -5.66 -29.22 12.38
CA THR A 106 -6.77 -28.34 12.06
C THR A 106 -7.34 -27.78 13.37
N ASN A 107 -7.71 -26.50 13.34
CA ASN A 107 -8.32 -25.82 14.47
C ASN A 107 -9.80 -26.25 14.56
N THR A 108 -10.06 -27.53 14.83
CA THR A 108 -11.40 -28.06 15.03
C THR A 108 -11.86 -27.65 16.43
N LEU A 109 -12.54 -26.50 16.49
CA LEU A 109 -13.25 -26.00 17.66
C LEU A 109 -14.46 -26.84 18.17
N PRO A 110 -15.01 -27.89 17.52
CA PRO A 110 -16.21 -28.55 18.05
C PRO A 110 -15.97 -29.79 18.93
N MET A 111 -14.74 -30.20 19.26
CA MET A 111 -14.53 -31.41 20.08
C MET A 111 -14.43 -31.17 21.60
N LEU A 112 -14.19 -29.94 22.07
CA LEU A 112 -14.01 -29.66 23.50
C LEU A 112 -15.29 -29.22 24.24
N LEU A 113 -16.44 -29.14 23.55
CA LEU A 113 -17.73 -28.75 24.16
C LEU A 113 -18.68 -29.94 24.38
N LYS A 114 -18.21 -31.19 24.30
CA LYS A 114 -19.03 -32.38 24.51
C LYS A 114 -18.86 -33.03 25.90
N GLU A 115 -18.07 -32.44 26.80
CA GLU A 115 -17.82 -32.98 28.14
C GLU A 115 -18.08 -31.96 29.25
N SER A 116 -19.21 -31.26 29.18
CA SER A 116 -19.74 -30.44 30.28
C SER A 116 -21.23 -30.65 30.43
#